data_AF-A0A376GVQ6-F1
#
_entry.id   AF-A0A376GVQ6-F1
#
_cell.length_a   1.000
_cell.length_b   1.000
_cell.length_c   1.000
_cell.angle_alpha   90.00
_cell.angle_beta   90.00
_cell.angle_gamma   90.00
#
_symmetry.space_group_name_H-M   'P 1'
#
loop_
_entity.id
_entity.type
_entity.pdbx_description
1 polymer ?
#
loop_
_entity_poly.entity_id
_entity_poly.type
_entity_poly.pdbx_seq_one_letter_code
_entity_poly.pdbx_strand_id
1 'polypeptide(L)'
;MSIVTNRRCYNSYHVPFETLYYASWPPTYVACDCGELAKHIVHFKRLPCGAPHFQETFVWECNHCGACYRQIKGTFNFERVEEKRENKNVEKGATT
;
A
#
# COMPACT_ATOMS: atom_id res chain seq x y z
N MET A 1 -21.79 -1.30 12.77
CA MET A 1 -20.91 -0.15 12.47
C MET A 1 -20.24 -0.41 11.12
N SER A 2 -20.72 0.22 10.06
CA SER A 2 -20.03 0.23 8.76
C SER A 2 -18.87 1.21 8.88
N ILE A 3 -17.64 0.72 8.82
CA ILE A 3 -16.48 1.59 8.68
C ILE A 3 -16.56 2.21 7.29
N VAL A 4 -16.55 3.54 7.20
CA VAL A 4 -16.62 4.28 5.95
C VAL A 4 -15.20 4.59 5.49
N THR A 5 -14.83 4.09 4.32
CA THR A 5 -13.60 4.48 3.62
C THR A 5 -13.98 5.39 2.45
N ASN A 6 -13.13 6.36 2.13
CA ASN A 6 -13.31 7.20 0.95
C ASN A 6 -12.94 6.50 -0.37
N ARG A 7 -12.47 5.24 -0.32
CA ARG A 7 -12.10 4.42 -1.49
C ARG A 7 -12.47 2.96 -1.26
N ARG A 8 -12.88 2.25 -2.32
CA ARG A 8 -13.14 0.80 -2.24
C ARG A 8 -11.85 0.03 -1.98
N CYS A 9 -11.92 -0.94 -1.08
CA CYS A 9 -10.80 -1.75 -0.62
C CYS A 9 -11.04 -3.23 -0.98
N TYR A 10 -9.98 -3.97 -1.27
CA TYR A 10 -10.05 -5.37 -1.71
C TYR A 10 -8.93 -6.22 -1.08
N ASN A 11 -9.21 -7.52 -0.89
CA ASN A 11 -8.16 -8.50 -0.52
C ASN A 11 -7.33 -8.94 -1.74
N SER A 12 -6.38 -9.85 -1.50
CA SER A 12 -5.53 -10.47 -2.52
C SER A 12 -6.29 -11.22 -3.63
N TYR A 13 -7.55 -11.58 -3.38
CA TYR A 13 -8.44 -12.24 -4.35
C TYR A 13 -9.34 -11.26 -5.11
N HIS A 14 -9.11 -9.94 -4.98
CA HIS A 14 -9.91 -8.90 -5.62
C HIS A 14 -11.37 -8.85 -5.15
N VAL A 15 -11.67 -9.46 -4.00
CA VAL A 15 -13.00 -9.41 -3.40
C VAL A 15 -13.13 -8.09 -2.62
N PRO A 16 -14.18 -7.28 -2.88
CA PRO A 16 -14.38 -6.03 -2.17
C PRO A 16 -14.71 -6.27 -0.70
N PHE A 17 -14.22 -5.40 0.16
CA PHE A 17 -14.59 -5.42 1.57
C PHE A 17 -16.01 -4.88 1.77
N GLU A 18 -16.96 -5.78 2.00
CA GLU A 18 -18.33 -5.44 2.39
C GLU A 18 -18.43 -5.06 3.88
N THR A 19 -17.59 -5.68 4.71
CA THR A 19 -17.44 -5.37 6.14
C THR A 19 -15.97 -5.36 6.51
N LEU A 20 -15.48 -4.23 7.02
CA LEU A 20 -14.08 -4.04 7.44
C LEU A 20 -13.80 -4.66 8.83
N TYR A 21 -14.31 -5.86 9.08
CA TYR A 21 -14.04 -6.55 10.34
C TYR A 21 -12.57 -6.99 10.34
N TYR A 22 -11.71 -6.16 10.94
CA TYR A 22 -10.28 -6.23 11.31
C TYR A 22 -9.34 -7.31 10.73
N ALA A 23 -9.79 -8.53 10.44
CA ALA A 23 -8.98 -9.65 9.97
C ALA A 23 -8.35 -9.47 8.58
N SER A 24 -8.81 -8.49 7.79
CA SER A 24 -8.30 -8.26 6.42
C SER A 24 -7.70 -6.87 6.23
N TRP A 25 -7.43 -6.13 7.31
CA TRP A 25 -6.69 -4.87 7.24
C TRP A 25 -5.19 -5.11 7.47
N PRO A 26 -4.30 -4.49 6.69
CA PRO A 26 -4.57 -3.57 5.57
C PRO A 26 -5.04 -4.27 4.28
N PRO A 27 -5.80 -3.57 3.42
CA PRO A 27 -6.22 -4.13 2.13
C PRO A 27 -5.02 -4.38 1.23
N THR A 28 -5.09 -5.44 0.43
CA THR A 28 -4.08 -5.69 -0.62
C THR A 28 -4.22 -4.69 -1.76
N TYR A 29 -5.45 -4.27 -2.08
CA TYR A 29 -5.72 -3.31 -3.14
C TYR A 29 -6.73 -2.25 -2.73
N VAL A 30 -6.60 -1.07 -3.35
CA VAL A 30 -7.57 0.02 -3.26
C VAL A 30 -7.92 0.56 -4.64
N ALA A 31 -9.14 1.08 -4.80
CA ALA A 31 -9.57 1.67 -6.05
C ALA A 31 -8.75 2.93 -6.40
N CYS A 32 -8.23 2.97 -7.62
CA CYS A 32 -7.58 4.15 -8.20
C CYS A 32 -8.59 4.97 -9.00
N ASP A 33 -8.36 6.28 -9.05
CA ASP A 33 -9.19 7.23 -9.81
C ASP A 33 -9.14 6.98 -11.33
N CYS A 34 -8.12 6.24 -11.83
CA CYS A 34 -8.03 5.84 -13.24
C CYS A 34 -8.88 4.62 -13.61
N GLY A 35 -9.62 4.04 -12.66
CA GLY A 35 -10.44 2.83 -12.85
C GLY A 35 -9.73 1.52 -12.51
N GLU A 36 -8.40 1.53 -12.42
CA GLU A 36 -7.59 0.37 -12.04
C GLU A 36 -7.43 0.23 -10.52
N LEU A 37 -6.71 -0.80 -10.08
CA LEU A 37 -6.39 -1.03 -8.67
C LEU A 37 -4.97 -0.60 -8.33
N ALA A 38 -4.83 0.13 -7.23
CA ALA A 38 -3.54 0.40 -6.60
C ALA A 38 -3.21 -0.72 -5.61
N LYS A 39 -1.97 -1.24 -5.66
CA LYS A 39 -1.51 -2.37 -4.84
C LYS A 39 -0.71 -1.87 -3.64
N HIS A 40 -0.89 -2.51 -2.49
CA HIS A 40 -0.15 -2.21 -1.26
C HIS A 40 1.34 -2.45 -1.45
N ILE A 41 2.15 -1.47 -1.08
CA ILE A 41 3.60 -1.57 -1.06
C ILE A 41 3.99 -2.23 0.27
N VAL A 42 4.51 -3.45 0.17
CA VAL A 42 5.09 -4.19 1.30
C VAL A 42 6.58 -4.33 1.08
N HIS A 43 7.38 -3.96 2.07
CA HIS A 43 8.82 -4.18 2.01
C HIS A 43 9.16 -5.54 2.61
N PHE A 44 9.82 -6.37 1.81
CA PHE A 44 10.34 -7.65 2.25
C PHE A 44 11.81 -7.52 2.63
N LYS A 45 12.17 -8.00 3.81
CA LYS A 45 13.55 -8.16 4.25
C LYS A 45 13.72 -9.52 4.92
N ARG A 46 14.89 -10.15 4.73
CA ARG A 46 15.31 -11.28 5.56
C ARG A 46 16.06 -10.76 6.79
N LEU A 47 15.64 -11.21 7.97
CA LEU A 47 16.35 -10.93 9.21
C LEU A 47 17.67 -11.73 9.26
N PRO A 48 18.65 -11.34 10.10
CA PRO A 48 19.90 -12.09 10.26
C PRO A 48 19.71 -13.56 10.63
N CYS A 49 18.60 -13.90 11.31
CA CYS A 49 18.20 -15.27 11.64
C CYS A 49 17.54 -16.04 10.48
N GLY A 50 17.48 -15.46 9.27
CA GLY A 50 16.85 -16.05 8.09
C GLY A 50 15.33 -15.90 8.01
N ALA A 51 14.68 -15.43 9.09
CA ALA A 51 13.23 -15.23 9.11
C ALA A 51 12.78 -14.12 8.13
N PRO A 52 11.66 -14.31 7.41
CA PRO A 52 11.07 -13.28 6.58
C PRO A 52 10.44 -12.19 7.46
N HIS A 53 10.69 -10.93 7.10
CA HIS A 53 10.08 -9.76 7.73
C HIS A 53 9.39 -8.92 6.66
N PHE A 54 8.09 -8.72 6.83
CA PHE A 54 7.26 -7.89 5.96
C PHE A 54 6.92 -6.61 6.71
N GLN A 55 7.32 -5.47 6.16
CA GLN A 55 6.97 -4.17 6.70
C GLN A 55 5.90 -3.54 5.82
N GLU A 56 4.72 -3.35 6.41
CA GLU A 56 3.62 -2.63 5.79
C GLU A 56 3.93 -1.13 5.75
N THR A 57 3.93 -0.54 4.56
CA THR A 57 4.22 0.90 4.40
C THR A 57 2.96 1.77 4.56
N PHE A 58 1.78 1.15 4.52
CA PHE A 58 0.48 1.82 4.40
C PHE A 58 0.41 2.80 3.21
N VAL A 59 1.12 2.47 2.13
CA VAL A 59 1.08 3.16 0.83
C VAL A 59 0.68 2.16 -0.26
N TRP A 60 -0.18 2.60 -1.18
CA TRP A 60 -0.65 1.84 -2.34
C TRP A 60 -0.27 2.59 -3.61
N GLU A 61 0.26 1.88 -4.61
CA GLU A 61 0.63 2.44 -5.91
C GLU A 61 -0.14 1.77 -7.04
N CYS A 62 -0.68 2.58 -7.94
CA CYS A 62 -1.30 2.10 -9.17
C CYS A 62 -0.24 1.91 -10.26
N ASN A 63 -0.02 0.66 -10.68
CA ASN A 63 0.93 0.35 -11.76
C ASN A 63 0.52 0.93 -13.13
N HIS A 64 -0.75 1.30 -13.30
CA HIS A 64 -1.25 1.85 -14.57
C HIS A 64 -0.98 3.36 -14.70
N CYS A 65 -1.36 4.16 -13.70
CA CYS A 65 -1.21 5.63 -13.76
C CYS A 65 -0.13 6.20 -12.83
N GLY A 66 0.51 5.36 -12.00
CA GLY A 66 1.51 5.79 -11.03
C GLY A 66 0.95 6.60 -9.84
N ALA A 67 -0.37 6.65 -9.67
CA ALA A 67 -0.96 7.33 -8.51
C ALA A 67 -0.64 6.56 -7.21
N CYS A 68 -0.18 7.30 -6.21
CA CYS A 68 0.07 6.78 -4.87
C CYS A 68 -1.01 7.24 -3.90
N TYR A 69 -1.42 6.34 -3.01
CA TYR A 69 -2.39 6.59 -1.96
C TYR A 69 -1.82 6.15 -0.61
N ARG A 70 -1.94 6.97 0.42
CA ARG A 70 -1.48 6.65 1.78
C ARG A 70 -2.66 6.64 2.73
N GLN A 71 -2.68 5.69 3.67
CA GLN A 71 -3.69 5.70 4.73
C GLN A 71 -3.42 6.85 5.71
N ILE A 72 -4.46 7.64 6.00
CA ILE A 72 -4.40 8.69 7.01
C ILE A 72 -4.39 8.03 8.39
N LYS A 73 -3.34 8.29 9.18
CA LYS A 73 -3.12 7.67 10.50
C LYS A 73 -4.34 7.81 11.41
N GLY A 74 -4.75 6.71 12.04
CA GLY A 74 -5.91 6.67 12.95
C GLY A 74 -7.26 6.63 12.24
N THR A 75 -7.29 6.55 10.91
CA THR A 75 -8.52 6.44 10.10
C THR A 75 -8.39 5.31 9.09
N PHE A 76 -9.47 4.97 8.39
CA PHE A 76 -9.44 4.05 7.24
C PHE A 76 -9.51 4.79 5.88
N ASN A 77 -9.32 6.12 5.91
CA ASN A 77 -9.34 6.95 4.71
C ASN A 77 -7.95 7.06 4.10
N PHE A 78 -7.93 7.38 2.81
CA PHE A 78 -6.72 7.48 2.01
C PHE A 78 -6.56 8.88 1.46
N GLU A 79 -5.35 9.42 1.56
CA GLU A 79 -4.93 10.63 0.87
C GLU A 79 -4.11 10.26 -0.38
N ARG A 80 -4.28 11.02 -1.46
CA ARG A 80 -3.43 10.88 -2.64
C ARG A 80 -2.10 11.55 -2.34
N VAL A 81 -1.00 10.81 -2.51
CA VAL A 81 0.35 11.32 -2.31
C VAL A 81 0.91 11.67 -3.67
N GLU A 82 1.21 12.94 -3.89
CA GLU A 82 2.02 13.37 -5.02
C GLU A 82 3.49 13.15 -4.65
N GLU A 83 3.92 11.88 -4.63
CA GLU A 83 5.35 11.61 -4.53
C GLU A 83 5.99 12.05 -5.84
N LYS A 84 6.57 13.26 -5.83
CA LYS A 84 7.67 13.58 -6.73
C LYS A 84 8.60 12.37 -6.69
N ARG A 85 8.89 11.80 -7.86
CA ARG A 85 9.92 10.78 -8.05
C ARG A 85 11.30 11.37 -7.72
N GLU A 86 11.55 11.81 -6.49
CA GLU A 86 12.86 12.24 -6.04
C GLU A 86 13.61 11.03 -5.49
N ASN A 87 14.54 10.57 -6.33
CA ASN A 87 15.75 9.80 -6.01
C ASN A 87 15.62 8.31 -5.69
N LYS A 88 15.42 7.51 -6.75
CA LYS A 88 16.08 6.18 -6.88
C LYS A 88 17.59 6.35 -7.16
N ASN A 89 18.33 7.06 -6.31
CA ASN A 89 19.80 7.22 -6.43
C ASN A 89 20.48 7.41 -5.06
N VAL A 90 20.35 6.43 -4.16
CA VAL A 90 21.20 6.21 -2.96
C VAL A 90 21.00 4.72 -2.65
N GLU A 91 21.91 3.75 -2.72
CA GLU A 91 23.37 3.66 -2.81
C GLU A 91 23.67 2.37 -3.61
N LYS A 92 24.32 2.46 -4.78
CA LYS A 92 25.14 1.35 -5.26
C LYS A 92 26.59 1.71 -4.96
N GLY A 93 27.05 1.20 -3.81
CA GLY A 93 28.42 0.77 -3.57
C GLY A 93 29.52 1.78 -3.88
N ALA A 94 29.92 2.51 -2.85
CA ALA A 94 31.35 2.72 -2.64
C ALA A 94 31.98 1.35 -2.34
N THR A 95 32.86 0.83 -3.21
CA THR A 95 34.04 0.04 -2.81
C THR A 95 35.05 0.03 -3.95
N THR A 96 36.18 0.71 -3.68
CA THR A 96 37.57 0.50 -4.12
C THR A 96 37.88 0.15 -5.56
#